data_AF-A0A0G1RNH6-F1
#
_entry.id   AF-A0A0G1RNH6-F1
#
_cell.length_a   1.000
_cell.length_b   1.000
_cell.length_c   1.000
_cell.angle_alpha   90.00
_cell.angle_beta   90.00
_cell.angle_gamma   90.00
#
_symmetry.space_group_name_H-M   'P 1'
#
loop_
_entity.id
_entity.type
_entity.pdbx_description
1 polymer ?
#
loop_
_entity_poly.entity_id
_entity_poly.type
_entity_poly.pdbx_seq_one_letter_code
_entity_poly.pdbx_strand_id
1 'polypeptide(L)'
;MGSLYGDKQYSSESMEFGKYMESLFFDVLVDRMGFISVDREDVGKDMGGDGRTRVFAVARATEDEDWRGVDFYIYNSVKKGWVAVDLTVSRNHADLAQKDDKEKADGIYVVKLDAFDLENAAKGGETFVDAISQELAEAIQRAARDRKLFLEQ
;
A
#
# COMPACT_ATOMS: atom_id res chain seq x y z
N MET A 1 -12.12 21.32 -27.35
CA MET A 1 -11.81 20.07 -26.62
C MET A 1 -10.36 20.16 -26.20
N GLY A 2 -10.10 20.62 -24.98
CA GLY A 2 -8.75 20.71 -24.43
C GLY A 2 -8.38 19.39 -23.77
N SER A 3 -7.19 18.89 -24.07
CA SER A 3 -6.59 17.72 -23.42
C SER A 3 -6.66 17.87 -21.89
N LEU A 4 -7.30 16.91 -21.21
CA LEU A 4 -7.33 16.80 -19.75
C LEU A 4 -6.01 16.26 -19.17
N TYR A 5 -5.08 15.85 -20.03
CA TYR A 5 -3.72 15.52 -19.67
C TYR A 5 -2.86 16.75 -19.90
N GLY A 6 -2.96 17.70 -18.98
CA GLY A 6 -1.83 18.60 -18.76
C GLY A 6 -0.70 17.76 -18.18
N ASP A 7 0.43 17.73 -18.88
CA ASP A 7 1.72 17.30 -18.35
C ASP A 7 1.97 18.00 -17.01
N LYS A 8 1.52 17.40 -15.92
CA LYS A 8 2.00 17.77 -14.59
C LYS A 8 3.40 17.18 -14.52
N GLN A 9 4.39 17.99 -14.88
CA GLN A 9 5.74 17.83 -14.36
C GLN A 9 5.61 17.75 -12.84
N TYR A 10 5.64 16.53 -12.29
CA TYR A 10 5.84 16.35 -10.86
C TYR A 10 7.16 17.02 -10.52
N SER A 11 7.14 17.96 -9.57
CA SER A 11 8.38 18.57 -9.10
C SER A 11 9.27 17.46 -8.50
N SER A 12 10.59 17.60 -8.60
CA SER A 12 11.54 16.68 -7.95
C SER A 12 11.19 16.49 -6.46
N GLU A 13 10.78 17.57 -5.80
CA GLU A 13 10.32 17.57 -4.41
C GLU A 13 9.08 16.69 -4.18
N SER A 14 8.16 16.60 -5.13
CA SER A 14 6.96 15.75 -5.01
C SER A 14 7.33 14.27 -5.16
N MET A 15 8.24 13.94 -6.06
CA MET A 15 8.73 12.56 -6.22
C MET A 15 9.58 12.12 -5.03
N GLU A 16 10.47 12.98 -4.55
CA GLU A 16 11.30 12.73 -3.37
C GLU A 16 10.43 12.52 -2.12
N PHE A 17 9.36 13.31 -1.98
CA PHE A 17 8.38 13.13 -0.92
C PHE A 17 7.65 11.79 -1.01
N GLY A 18 7.20 11.39 -2.21
CA GLY A 18 6.56 10.08 -2.44
C GLY A 18 7.47 8.92 -2.04
N LYS A 19 8.69 8.87 -2.59
CA LYS A 19 9.68 7.82 -2.29
C LYS A 19 10.06 7.76 -0.82
N TYR A 20 10.14 8.91 -0.15
CA TYR A 20 10.38 8.97 1.29
C TYR A 20 9.22 8.34 2.06
N MET A 21 7.98 8.69 1.73
CA MET A 21 6.78 8.17 2.40
C MET A 21 6.58 6.67 2.15
N GLU A 22 6.80 6.20 0.92
CA GLU A 22 6.83 4.77 0.58
C GLU A 22 7.86 4.01 1.42
N SER A 23 9.07 4.54 1.53
CA SER A 23 10.11 3.90 2.34
C SER A 23 9.73 3.86 3.82
N LEU A 24 9.16 4.95 4.32
CA LEU A 24 8.70 5.03 5.71
C LEU A 24 7.55 4.06 6.00
N PHE A 25 6.61 3.89 5.06
CA PHE A 25 5.54 2.91 5.16
C PHE A 25 6.07 1.49 5.19
N PHE A 26 7.00 1.16 4.28
CA PHE A 26 7.66 -0.14 4.27
C PHE A 26 8.33 -0.43 5.63
N ASP A 27 9.06 0.53 6.18
CA ASP A 27 9.74 0.38 7.47
C ASP A 27 8.73 0.19 8.62
N VAL A 28 7.61 0.91 8.62
CA VAL A 28 6.54 0.71 9.62
C VAL A 28 5.97 -0.72 9.53
N LEU A 29 5.71 -1.23 8.32
CA LEU A 29 5.20 -2.59 8.15
C LEU A 29 6.16 -3.63 8.72
N VAL A 30 7.44 -3.52 8.41
CA VAL A 30 8.45 -4.50 8.83
C VAL A 30 8.78 -4.34 10.32
N ASP A 31 9.18 -3.15 10.76
CA ASP A 31 9.77 -2.93 12.07
C ASP A 31 8.73 -2.76 13.18
N ARG A 32 7.52 -2.28 12.84
CA ARG A 32 6.47 -2.02 13.83
C ARG A 32 5.33 -3.03 13.75
N MET A 33 4.99 -3.49 12.56
CA MET A 33 3.86 -4.40 12.36
C MET A 33 4.28 -5.86 12.15
N GLY A 34 5.59 -6.15 12.07
CA GLY A 34 6.14 -7.51 12.00
C GLY A 34 5.93 -8.20 10.65
N PHE A 35 5.79 -7.44 9.56
CA PHE A 35 5.71 -7.99 8.22
C PHE A 35 7.07 -8.54 7.80
N ILE A 36 7.04 -9.67 7.09
CA ILE A 36 8.24 -10.23 6.46
C ILE A 36 8.51 -9.46 5.17
N SER A 37 9.66 -8.80 5.08
CA SER A 37 10.15 -8.26 3.80
C SER A 37 10.55 -9.41 2.88
N VAL A 38 10.07 -9.40 1.65
CA VAL A 38 10.44 -10.39 0.62
C VAL A 38 10.71 -9.74 -0.72
N ASP A 39 11.33 -10.49 -1.63
CA ASP A 39 11.63 -10.02 -2.97
C ASP A 39 10.40 -10.07 -3.87
N ARG A 40 10.37 -9.22 -4.89
CA ARG A 40 9.30 -9.18 -5.90
C ARG A 40 9.05 -10.55 -6.56
N GLU A 41 10.07 -11.39 -6.69
CA GLU A 41 9.96 -12.74 -7.27
C GLU A 41 9.15 -13.71 -6.42
N ASP A 42 8.92 -13.40 -5.14
CA ASP A 42 8.08 -14.19 -4.25
C ASP A 42 6.60 -13.79 -4.31
N VAL A 43 6.29 -12.64 -4.90
CA VAL A 43 4.91 -12.22 -5.13
C VAL A 43 4.22 -13.20 -6.08
N GLY A 44 3.08 -13.72 -5.63
CA GLY A 44 2.31 -14.79 -6.28
C GLY A 44 2.58 -16.17 -5.68
N LYS A 45 3.67 -16.36 -4.91
CA LYS A 45 3.91 -17.59 -4.17
C LYS A 45 3.10 -17.60 -2.86
N ASP A 46 2.75 -18.79 -2.39
CA ASP A 46 2.21 -18.93 -1.04
C ASP A 46 3.34 -18.80 -0.02
N MET A 47 3.29 -17.77 0.82
CA MET A 47 4.26 -17.55 1.91
C MET A 47 4.01 -18.45 3.12
N GLY A 48 2.97 -19.29 3.06
CA GLY A 48 2.58 -20.20 4.13
C GLY A 48 1.73 -19.52 5.22
N GLY A 49 1.70 -20.16 6.39
CA GLY A 49 0.79 -19.82 7.47
C GLY A 49 -0.44 -20.74 7.49
N ASP A 50 -1.02 -20.87 8.68
CA ASP A 50 -2.17 -21.73 8.93
C ASP A 50 -3.16 -21.07 9.91
N GLY A 51 -4.18 -21.81 10.35
CA GLY A 51 -5.17 -21.30 11.31
C GLY A 51 -4.60 -20.90 12.68
N ARG A 52 -3.34 -21.26 12.98
CA ARG A 52 -2.64 -20.94 14.23
C ARG A 52 -1.52 -19.92 14.03
N THR A 53 -0.92 -19.87 12.85
CA THR A 53 0.23 -19.03 12.51
C THR A 53 -0.13 -18.13 11.34
N ARG A 54 -0.35 -16.84 11.63
CA ARG A 54 -0.61 -15.84 10.59
C ARG A 54 0.72 -15.33 10.05
N VAL A 55 0.82 -15.23 8.73
CA VAL A 55 1.98 -14.69 8.02
C VAL A 55 1.51 -13.48 7.22
N PHE A 56 2.23 -12.39 7.40
CA PHE A 56 2.07 -11.16 6.62
C PHE A 56 3.42 -10.85 6.00
N ALA A 57 3.42 -10.54 4.71
CA ALA A 57 4.64 -10.19 3.98
C ALA A 57 4.40 -8.95 3.13
N VAL A 58 5.47 -8.22 2.87
CA VAL A 58 5.47 -7.07 1.98
C VAL A 58 6.62 -7.22 0.97
N ALA A 59 6.32 -6.90 -0.28
CA ALA A 59 7.31 -6.72 -1.34
C ALA A 59 7.10 -5.35 -1.98
N ARG A 60 8.20 -4.69 -2.35
CA ARG A 60 8.12 -3.48 -3.17
C ARG A 60 7.81 -3.84 -4.61
N ALA A 61 7.01 -3.01 -5.26
CA ALA A 61 6.79 -3.12 -6.69
C ALA A 61 8.06 -2.74 -7.48
N THR A 62 8.11 -3.17 -8.73
CA THR A 62 9.13 -2.68 -9.68
C THR A 62 8.80 -1.26 -10.15
N GLU A 63 9.79 -0.54 -10.68
CA GLU A 63 9.56 0.80 -11.25
C GLU A 63 8.45 0.79 -12.32
N ASP A 64 8.41 -0.22 -13.20
CA ASP A 64 7.36 -0.38 -14.23
C ASP A 64 5.96 -0.65 -13.64
N GLU A 65 5.87 -1.18 -12.42
CA GLU A 65 4.61 -1.42 -11.71
C GLU A 65 4.15 -0.18 -10.95
N ASP A 66 5.07 0.56 -10.35
CA ASP A 66 4.86 1.88 -9.74
C ASP A 66 4.30 2.87 -10.78
N TRP A 67 4.86 2.90 -12.00
CA TRP A 67 4.28 3.69 -13.11
C TRP A 67 2.84 3.31 -13.46
N ARG A 68 2.40 2.10 -13.12
CA ARG A 68 1.03 1.60 -13.30
C ARG A 68 0.16 1.78 -12.05
N GLY A 69 0.71 2.41 -11.01
CA GLY A 69 0.04 2.74 -9.76
C GLY A 69 0.16 1.69 -8.67
N VAL A 70 1.10 0.74 -8.75
CA VAL A 70 1.31 -0.27 -7.70
C VAL A 70 2.63 0.01 -6.99
N ASP A 71 2.57 0.32 -5.70
CA ASP A 71 3.77 0.61 -4.90
C ASP A 71 4.24 -0.63 -4.13
N PHE A 72 3.29 -1.41 -3.63
CA PHE A 72 3.54 -2.56 -2.78
C PHE A 72 2.67 -3.76 -3.14
N TYR A 73 3.20 -4.93 -2.84
CA TYR A 73 2.44 -6.16 -2.74
C TYR A 73 2.38 -6.60 -1.29
N ILE A 74 1.17 -6.87 -0.81
CA ILE A 74 0.92 -7.30 0.57
C ILE A 74 0.36 -8.71 0.56
N TYR A 75 1.07 -9.64 1.22
CA TYR A 75 0.59 -10.99 1.46
C TYR A 75 -0.19 -11.05 2.78
N ASN A 76 -1.32 -11.74 2.75
CA ASN A 76 -2.12 -12.02 3.93
C ASN A 76 -2.49 -13.51 3.98
N SER A 77 -1.89 -14.28 4.90
CA SER A 77 -2.13 -15.72 5.01
C SER A 77 -3.58 -16.09 5.40
N VAL A 78 -4.32 -15.17 6.03
CA VAL A 78 -5.74 -15.37 6.38
C VAL A 78 -6.60 -15.38 5.11
N LYS A 79 -6.20 -14.61 4.10
CA LYS A 79 -6.86 -14.55 2.78
C LYS A 79 -6.13 -15.40 1.72
N LYS A 80 -4.97 -15.95 2.06
CA LYS A 80 -4.13 -16.79 1.20
C LYS A 80 -3.83 -16.15 -0.14
N GLY A 81 -3.33 -14.92 -0.12
CA GLY A 81 -3.00 -14.26 -1.37
C GLY A 81 -2.29 -12.93 -1.22
N TRP A 82 -1.78 -12.48 -2.36
CA TRP A 82 -1.14 -11.20 -2.56
C TRP A 82 -2.16 -10.17 -3.05
N VAL A 83 -2.02 -8.95 -2.54
CA VAL A 83 -2.83 -7.79 -2.92
C VAL A 83 -1.87 -6.69 -3.38
N ALA A 84 -2.13 -6.14 -4.57
CA ALA A 84 -1.45 -4.94 -5.06
C ALA A 84 -2.03 -3.70 -4.36
N VAL A 85 -1.14 -2.86 -3.84
CA VAL A 85 -1.48 -1.67 -3.04
C VAL A 85 -0.77 -0.44 -3.61
N ASP A 86 -1.53 0.63 -3.76
CA ASP A 86 -1.07 2.00 -4.02
C ASP A 86 -1.03 2.73 -2.66
N LEU A 87 0.10 3.33 -2.31
CA LEU A 87 0.22 4.17 -1.14
C LEU A 87 -0.06 5.63 -1.54
N THR A 88 -1.18 6.13 -1.06
CA THR A 88 -1.48 7.55 -1.13
C THR A 88 -1.21 8.20 0.21
N VAL A 89 -0.23 9.09 0.24
CA VAL A 89 0.04 9.96 1.40
C VAL A 89 -0.29 11.41 1.08
N SER A 90 -0.93 12.10 2.02
CA SER A 90 -1.11 13.55 1.99
C SER A 90 -0.71 14.17 3.32
N ARG A 91 -0.38 15.46 3.32
CA ARG A 91 -0.21 16.27 4.54
C ARG A 91 -1.54 16.84 5.06
N ASN A 92 -2.64 16.61 4.34
CA ASN A 92 -3.96 17.13 4.65
C ASN A 92 -5.03 16.07 4.37
N HIS A 93 -5.81 15.72 5.40
CA HIS A 93 -6.94 14.81 5.30
C HIS A 93 -7.98 15.18 4.23
N ALA A 94 -8.17 16.48 3.93
CA ALA A 94 -9.12 16.90 2.90
C ALA A 94 -8.71 16.42 1.50
N ASP A 95 -7.41 16.25 1.24
CA ASP A 95 -6.89 15.76 -0.03
C ASP A 95 -6.98 14.23 -0.13
N LEU A 96 -6.95 13.52 1.01
CA LEU A 96 -7.15 12.07 1.07
C LEU A 96 -8.59 11.69 0.72
N ALA A 97 -9.57 12.47 1.21
CA ALA A 97 -10.99 12.24 0.97
C ALA A 97 -11.41 12.44 -0.51
N GLN A 98 -10.57 13.05 -1.33
CA GLN A 98 -10.86 13.35 -2.75
C GLN A 98 -10.27 12.32 -3.73
N LYS A 99 -9.58 11.28 -3.25
CA LYS A 99 -8.82 10.34 -4.10
C LYS A 99 -9.57 9.04 -4.47
N ASP A 100 -10.87 8.95 -4.20
CA ASP A 100 -11.67 7.72 -4.34
C ASP A 100 -12.02 7.31 -5.78
N ASP A 101 -11.90 8.21 -6.76
CA ASP A 101 -12.38 7.97 -8.13
C ASP A 101 -11.38 7.21 -9.01
N LYS A 102 -10.09 7.16 -8.63
CA LYS A 102 -9.05 6.37 -9.34
C LYS A 102 -9.02 4.90 -8.90
N GLU A 103 -9.30 4.62 -7.63
CA GLU A 103 -9.24 3.28 -7.01
C GLU A 103 -10.11 2.23 -7.71
N LYS A 104 -11.30 2.63 -8.18
CA LYS A 104 -12.32 1.68 -8.69
C LYS A 104 -12.08 1.24 -10.13
N ALA A 105 -11.24 1.95 -10.88
CA ALA A 105 -11.07 1.70 -12.32
C ALA A 105 -10.01 0.64 -12.62
N ASP A 106 -8.90 0.65 -11.88
CA ASP A 106 -7.68 -0.08 -12.26
C ASP A 106 -7.39 -1.33 -11.42
N GLY A 107 -8.20 -1.60 -10.37
CA GLY A 107 -8.04 -2.78 -9.54
C GLY A 107 -6.84 -2.72 -8.59
N ILE A 108 -6.46 -1.51 -8.17
CA ILE A 108 -5.37 -1.26 -7.23
C ILE A 108 -5.96 -0.62 -5.98
N TYR A 109 -5.65 -1.17 -4.81
CA TYR A 109 -6.24 -0.73 -3.55
C TYR A 109 -5.39 0.33 -2.93
N VAL A 110 -5.98 1.50 -2.65
CA VAL A 110 -5.22 2.59 -2.07
C VAL A 110 -5.25 2.51 -0.56
N VAL A 111 -4.07 2.59 0.04
CA VAL A 111 -3.87 2.84 1.46
C VAL A 111 -3.68 4.34 1.63
N LYS A 112 -4.65 4.99 2.28
CA LYS A 112 -4.72 6.44 2.43
C LYS A 112 -4.22 6.86 3.79
N LEU A 113 -3.02 7.43 3.85
CA LEU A 113 -2.41 7.82 5.12
C LEU A 113 -2.15 9.33 5.17
N ASP A 114 -2.28 9.88 6.38
CA ASP A 114 -1.72 11.19 6.66
C ASP A 114 -0.21 11.06 6.92
N ALA A 115 0.58 11.98 6.35
CA ALA A 115 2.03 12.03 6.52
C ALA A 115 2.42 12.13 8.00
N PHE A 116 1.65 12.88 8.79
CA PHE A 116 1.86 13.01 10.22
C PHE A 116 1.70 11.66 10.93
N ASP A 117 0.65 10.91 10.61
CA ASP A 117 0.40 9.61 11.24
C ASP A 117 1.53 8.63 10.90
N LEU A 118 1.95 8.61 9.64
CA LEU A 118 3.03 7.74 9.18
C LEU A 118 4.37 8.04 9.86
N GLU A 119 4.73 9.32 9.97
CA GLU A 119 5.93 9.76 10.67
C GLU A 119 5.92 9.43 12.16
N ASN A 120 4.77 9.55 12.82
CA ASN A 120 4.66 9.22 14.24
C ASN A 120 4.64 7.70 14.48
N ALA A 121 4.03 6.93 13.59
CA ALA A 121 4.10 5.47 13.63
C ALA A 121 5.54 4.97 13.49
N ALA A 122 6.30 5.53 12.54
CA ALA A 122 7.72 5.21 12.36
C ALA A 122 8.56 5.49 13.62
N LYS A 123 8.22 6.56 14.36
CA LYS A 123 8.83 6.90 15.66
C LYS A 123 8.39 5.99 16.81
N GLY A 124 7.46 5.05 16.58
CA GLY A 124 6.98 4.07 17.56
C GLY A 124 5.69 4.48 18.28
N GLY A 125 4.93 5.44 17.75
CA GLY A 125 3.63 5.80 18.31
C GLY A 125 2.57 4.74 18.02
N GLU A 126 2.23 3.92 19.03
CA GLU A 126 1.32 2.77 18.89
C GLU A 126 -0.06 3.14 18.33
N THR A 127 -0.66 4.25 18.78
CA THR A 127 -1.95 4.71 18.25
C THR A 127 -1.93 4.97 16.75
N PHE A 128 -0.79 5.43 16.21
CA PHE A 128 -0.63 5.69 14.78
C PHE A 128 -0.37 4.40 14.01
N VAL A 129 0.37 3.44 14.60
CA VAL A 129 0.53 2.10 14.05
C VAL A 129 -0.84 1.40 13.94
N ASP A 130 -1.69 1.52 14.96
CA ASP A 130 -3.05 0.96 14.95
C ASP A 130 -3.90 1.58 13.84
N ALA A 131 -3.83 2.90 13.64
CA ALA A 131 -4.55 3.59 12.57
C ALA A 131 -4.11 3.12 11.17
N ILE A 132 -2.80 2.98 10.95
CA ILE A 132 -2.25 2.46 9.69
C ILE A 132 -2.66 1.00 9.47
N SER A 133 -2.61 0.19 10.52
CA SER A 133 -3.04 -1.21 10.50
C SER A 133 -4.51 -1.33 10.11
N GLN A 134 -5.36 -0.44 10.63
CA GLN A 134 -6.77 -0.40 10.27
C GLN A 134 -6.96 -0.03 8.79
N GLU A 135 -6.33 1.03 8.29
CA GLU A 135 -6.47 1.44 6.89
C GLU A 135 -5.98 0.33 5.94
N LEU A 136 -4.84 -0.29 6.24
CA LEU A 136 -4.33 -1.41 5.46
C LEU A 136 -5.29 -2.61 5.49
N ALA A 137 -5.83 -2.95 6.66
CA ALA A 137 -6.80 -4.04 6.78
C ALA A 137 -8.08 -3.75 5.97
N GLU A 138 -8.55 -2.50 5.97
CA GLU A 138 -9.69 -2.08 5.17
C GLU A 138 -9.40 -2.17 3.67
N ALA A 139 -8.22 -1.70 3.21
CA ALA A 139 -7.77 -1.83 1.83
C ALA A 139 -7.73 -3.31 1.37
N ILE A 140 -7.14 -4.19 2.17
CA ILE A 140 -7.10 -5.64 1.89
C ILE A 140 -8.51 -6.25 1.89
N GLN A 141 -9.40 -5.81 2.77
CA GLN A 141 -10.79 -6.29 2.78
C GLN A 141 -11.57 -5.85 1.56
N ARG A 142 -11.37 -4.60 1.09
CA ARG A 142 -11.92 -4.11 -0.18
C ARG A 142 -11.41 -5.00 -1.32
N ALA A 143 -10.11 -5.30 -1.34
CA ALA A 143 -9.50 -6.23 -2.29
C ALA A 143 -10.12 -7.62 -2.33
N ALA A 144 -10.33 -8.20 -1.15
CA ALA A 144 -10.85 -9.54 -1.06
C ALA A 144 -12.29 -9.68 -1.58
N ARG A 145 -13.08 -8.59 -1.58
CA ARG A 145 -14.48 -8.61 -2.02
C ARG A 145 -14.62 -8.56 -3.54
N ASP A 146 -13.67 -8.00 -4.26
CA ASP A 146 -13.76 -7.80 -5.71
C ASP A 146 -13.40 -9.03 -6.55
N ARG A 147 -12.88 -10.12 -5.95
CA ARG A 147 -12.59 -11.45 -6.54
C ARG A 147 -11.76 -11.51 -7.85
N LYS A 148 -11.52 -10.42 -8.55
CA LYS A 148 -10.82 -10.36 -9.85
C LYS A 148 -9.29 -10.36 -9.73
N LEU A 149 -8.74 -10.21 -8.53
CA LEU A 149 -7.39 -9.64 -8.34
C LEU A 149 -6.54 -10.34 -7.28
N PHE A 150 -7.06 -11.39 -6.63
CA PHE A 150 -6.12 -12.38 -6.12
C PHE A 150 -5.41 -12.91 -7.36
N LEU A 151 -4.08 -12.82 -7.39
CA LEU A 151 -3.29 -13.59 -8.33
C LEU A 151 -3.64 -15.06 -8.02
N GLU A 152 -4.65 -15.58 -8.72
CA GLU A 152 -5.17 -16.92 -8.51
C GLU A 152 -4.03 -17.91 -8.74
N GLN A 153 -3.99 -18.93 -7.86
CA GLN A 153 -3.02 -20.03 -7.89
C GLN A 153 -3.07 -20.81 -9.19
#